data_AF-A0A947FDX4-F1
#
_entry.id   AF-A0A947FDX4-F1
#
_cell.length_a   1.000
_cell.length_b   1.000
_cell.length_c   1.000
_cell.angle_alpha   90.00
_cell.angle_beta   90.00
_cell.angle_gamma   90.00
#
_symmetry.space_group_name_H-M   'P 1'
#
loop_
_entity.id
_entity.type
_entity.pdbx_description
1 polymer ?
#
loop_
_entity_poly.entity_id
_entity_poly.type
_entity_poly.pdbx_seq_one_letter_code
_entity_poly.pdbx_strand_id
1 'polypeptide(L)'
;IEVIISGGFFADHLLLLRQLKENRVNPKAYIGPFGIAYESFIGEMGDDAEYLYSTCAWNPGITNPGTEAASKDFVKRFRSMFHREPNTTNMHGYTSTRAVLTAMQNVLHQKKPLTGPNIRQSLAELDLVLPMERVAFDKHGDPRHYQHLVVQIQKGKFEVVYPPERSTASAIYPMPRWSQRK
;
A
#
# COMPACT_ATOMS: atom_id res chain seq x y z
N ILE A 1 -8.84 23.45 11.81
CA ILE A 1 -8.87 21.98 11.97
C ILE A 1 -7.43 21.50 11.89
N GLU A 2 -6.90 20.89 12.95
CA GLU A 2 -5.50 20.44 12.97
C GLU A 2 -5.31 19.27 11.99
N VAL A 3 -6.09 18.21 12.15
CA VAL A 3 -5.99 17.01 11.30
C VAL A 3 -7.39 16.50 11.01
N ILE A 4 -7.61 16.07 9.77
CA ILE A 4 -8.74 15.22 9.40
C ILE A 4 -8.18 13.83 9.11
N ILE A 5 -8.71 12.81 9.79
CA ILE A 5 -8.46 11.40 9.48
C ILE A 5 -9.78 10.83 8.95
N SER A 6 -9.77 10.32 7.73
CA SER A 6 -10.95 9.79 7.05
C SER A 6 -10.71 8.33 6.70
N GLY A 7 -11.58 7.42 7.17
CA GLY A 7 -11.51 5.98 6.88
C GLY A 7 -12.28 5.56 5.62
N GLY A 8 -12.41 6.46 4.64
CA GLY A 8 -13.10 6.16 3.38
C GLY A 8 -12.23 5.38 2.38
N PHE A 9 -12.80 5.09 1.21
CA PHE A 9 -12.08 4.55 0.06
C PHE A 9 -11.89 5.61 -1.03
N PHE A 10 -11.31 5.20 -2.15
CA PHE A 10 -10.92 6.07 -3.27
C PHE A 10 -11.99 7.13 -3.63
N ALA A 11 -13.22 6.70 -3.91
CA ALA A 11 -14.30 7.61 -4.29
C ALA A 11 -14.74 8.56 -3.17
N ASP A 12 -14.74 8.07 -1.91
CA ASP A 12 -15.11 8.88 -0.75
C ASP A 12 -14.11 10.02 -0.53
N HIS A 13 -12.82 9.74 -0.70
CA HIS A 13 -11.77 10.75 -0.57
C HIS A 13 -11.85 11.79 -1.67
N LEU A 14 -12.07 11.39 -2.92
CA LEU A 14 -12.26 12.33 -4.03
C LEU A 14 -13.42 13.30 -3.73
N LEU A 15 -14.57 12.76 -3.31
CA LEU A 15 -15.73 13.56 -2.98
C LEU A 15 -15.46 14.48 -1.79
N LEU A 16 -14.93 13.95 -0.69
CA LEU A 16 -14.68 14.72 0.52
C LEU A 16 -13.66 15.84 0.29
N LEU A 17 -12.57 15.58 -0.43
CA LEU A 17 -11.54 16.59 -0.69
C LEU A 17 -12.05 17.69 -1.62
N ARG A 18 -12.84 17.34 -2.65
CA ARG A 18 -13.53 18.34 -3.49
C ARG A 18 -14.45 19.21 -2.64
N GLN A 19 -15.25 18.62 -1.75
CA GLN A 19 -16.14 19.37 -0.84
C GLN A 19 -15.36 20.25 0.13
N LEU A 20 -14.24 19.79 0.69
CA LEU A 20 -13.37 20.61 1.54
C LEU A 20 -12.81 21.82 0.77
N LYS A 21 -12.40 21.62 -0.47
CA LYS A 21 -11.90 22.69 -1.35
C LYS A 21 -13.00 23.70 -1.69
N GLU A 22 -14.16 23.23 -2.17
CA GLU A 22 -15.32 24.07 -2.52
C GLU A 22 -15.77 24.95 -1.34
N ASN A 23 -15.80 24.38 -0.13
CA ASN A 23 -16.19 25.08 1.09
C ASN A 23 -15.04 25.84 1.77
N ARG A 24 -13.85 25.91 1.14
CA ARG A 24 -12.65 26.60 1.66
C ARG A 24 -12.24 26.12 3.06
N VAL A 25 -12.49 24.86 3.37
CA VAL A 25 -12.05 24.22 4.61
C VAL A 25 -10.60 23.78 4.44
N ASN A 26 -9.69 24.43 5.17
CA ASN A 26 -8.25 24.22 5.05
C ASN A 26 -7.69 23.54 6.32
N PRO A 27 -7.77 22.20 6.45
CA PRO A 27 -7.13 21.50 7.55
C PRO A 27 -5.59 21.59 7.43
N LYS A 28 -4.87 21.51 8.55
CA LYS A 28 -3.39 21.47 8.51
C LYS A 28 -2.83 20.12 8.07
N ALA A 29 -3.64 19.06 8.10
CA ALA A 29 -3.35 17.75 7.51
C ALA A 29 -4.64 17.02 7.14
N TYR A 30 -4.59 16.22 6.09
CA TYR A 30 -5.60 15.24 5.72
C TYR A 30 -4.93 13.88 5.56
N ILE A 31 -5.45 12.88 6.28
CA ILE A 31 -4.98 11.50 6.22
C ILE A 31 -6.15 10.63 5.75
N GLY A 32 -6.00 10.06 4.56
CA GLY A 32 -6.90 9.03 4.02
C GLY A 32 -6.13 7.71 3.90
N PRO A 33 -6.06 6.88 4.96
CA PRO A 33 -5.33 5.63 4.94
C PRO A 33 -5.86 4.72 3.82
N PHE A 34 -4.96 4.06 3.09
CA PHE A 34 -5.25 3.18 1.95
C PHE A 34 -5.90 3.84 0.73
N GLY A 35 -7.03 4.53 0.88
CA GLY A 35 -7.87 5.02 -0.21
C GLY A 35 -7.24 6.09 -1.13
N ILE A 36 -6.18 6.76 -0.68
CA ILE A 36 -5.42 7.76 -1.46
C ILE A 36 -4.20 7.16 -2.18
N ALA A 37 -3.65 6.03 -1.71
CA ALA A 37 -2.35 5.49 -2.12
C ALA A 37 -2.31 4.84 -3.53
N TYR A 38 -3.01 5.43 -4.50
CA TYR A 38 -3.11 5.00 -5.90
C TYR A 38 -2.59 6.09 -6.84
N GLU A 39 -1.78 5.74 -7.85
CA GLU A 39 -1.33 6.72 -8.84
C GLU A 39 -2.49 7.38 -9.60
N SER A 40 -3.58 6.64 -9.85
CA SER A 40 -4.80 7.20 -10.44
C SER A 40 -5.43 8.29 -9.57
N PHE A 41 -5.27 8.25 -8.25
CA PHE A 41 -5.76 9.29 -7.35
C PHE A 41 -5.04 10.61 -7.61
N ILE A 42 -3.71 10.55 -7.76
CA ILE A 42 -2.89 11.70 -8.13
C ILE A 42 -3.34 12.23 -9.50
N GLY A 43 -3.55 11.34 -10.48
CA GLY A 43 -4.04 11.72 -11.80
C GLY A 43 -5.41 12.41 -11.80
N GLU A 44 -6.36 11.95 -10.97
CA GLU A 44 -7.70 12.53 -10.88
C GLU A 44 -7.77 13.85 -10.11
N MET A 45 -6.90 14.05 -9.11
CA MET A 45 -6.89 15.24 -8.27
C MET A 45 -5.90 16.31 -8.75
N GLY A 46 -4.90 15.95 -9.55
CA GLY A 46 -3.84 16.86 -9.97
C GLY A 46 -3.17 17.53 -8.77
N ASP A 47 -3.00 18.85 -8.83
CA ASP A 47 -2.34 19.65 -7.79
C ASP A 47 -3.08 19.61 -6.43
N ASP A 48 -4.38 19.27 -6.43
CA ASP A 48 -5.14 19.10 -5.18
C ASP A 48 -4.71 17.85 -4.41
N ALA A 49 -4.08 16.89 -5.08
CA ALA A 49 -3.55 15.67 -4.46
C ALA A 49 -2.33 15.94 -3.57
N GLU A 50 -1.60 17.02 -3.84
CA GLU A 50 -0.37 17.35 -3.13
C GLU A 50 -0.60 17.47 -1.62
N TYR A 51 0.43 17.10 -0.86
CA TYR A 51 0.49 17.15 0.59
C TYR A 51 -0.45 16.17 1.33
N LEU A 52 -1.36 15.49 0.64
CA LEU A 52 -2.25 14.52 1.26
C LEU A 52 -1.48 13.29 1.75
N TYR A 53 -1.86 12.79 2.93
CA TYR A 53 -1.25 11.61 3.53
C TYR A 53 -2.11 10.36 3.26
N SER A 54 -1.43 9.23 3.12
CA SER A 54 -2.05 7.91 3.09
C SER A 54 -1.16 6.88 3.77
N THR A 55 -1.58 5.63 3.72
CA THR A 55 -0.80 4.48 4.17
C THR A 55 -0.70 3.45 3.06
N CYS A 56 0.47 2.82 2.93
CA CYS A 56 0.64 1.70 2.02
C CYS A 56 1.63 0.68 2.59
N ALA A 57 1.35 -0.61 2.36
CA ALA A 57 2.32 -1.69 2.60
C ALA A 57 3.31 -1.85 1.43
N TRP A 58 2.87 -1.50 0.22
CA TRP A 58 3.68 -1.58 -1.00
C TRP A 58 3.16 -0.61 -2.07
N ASN A 59 4.07 -0.06 -2.87
CA ASN A 59 3.80 0.62 -4.14
C ASN A 59 5.06 0.53 -5.03
N PRO A 60 5.03 0.84 -6.33
CA PRO A 60 6.25 0.95 -7.12
C PRO A 60 7.28 1.88 -6.44
N GLY A 61 8.47 1.35 -6.13
CA GLY A 61 9.52 2.06 -5.39
C GLY A 61 9.43 1.97 -3.85
N ILE A 62 8.35 1.41 -3.31
CA ILE A 62 8.11 1.22 -1.88
C ILE A 62 7.88 -0.28 -1.61
N THR A 63 8.86 -0.96 -1.03
CA THR A 63 8.85 -2.43 -0.87
C THR A 63 9.49 -2.85 0.46
N ASN A 64 9.29 -4.11 0.86
CA ASN A 64 9.97 -4.71 1.99
C ASN A 64 11.50 -4.72 1.77
N PRO A 65 12.37 -4.35 2.75
CA PRO A 65 13.80 -4.22 2.50
C PRO A 65 14.42 -5.53 2.01
N GLY A 66 15.32 -5.43 1.02
CA GLY A 66 15.98 -6.59 0.41
C GLY A 66 15.14 -7.30 -0.66
N THR A 67 13.95 -6.78 -0.98
CA THR A 67 13.06 -7.34 -2.00
C THR A 67 12.94 -6.47 -3.26
N GLU A 68 13.78 -5.44 -3.39
CA GLU A 68 13.71 -4.42 -4.45
C GLU A 68 13.80 -5.02 -5.85
N ALA A 69 14.66 -6.03 -6.05
CA ALA A 69 14.77 -6.72 -7.33
C ALA A 69 13.48 -7.48 -7.68
N ALA A 70 12.89 -8.20 -6.72
CA ALA A 70 11.64 -8.93 -6.90
C ALA A 70 10.46 -7.96 -7.14
N SER A 71 10.42 -6.84 -6.43
CA SER A 71 9.43 -5.78 -6.64
C SER A 71 9.54 -5.18 -8.05
N LYS A 72 10.75 -4.89 -8.52
CA LYS A 72 10.98 -4.37 -9.89
C LYS A 72 10.57 -5.40 -10.95
N ASP A 73 10.86 -6.68 -10.74
CA ASP A 73 10.44 -7.75 -11.64
C ASP A 73 8.92 -7.89 -11.69
N PHE A 74 8.24 -7.84 -10.54
CA PHE A 74 6.78 -7.82 -10.47
C PHE A 74 6.20 -6.66 -11.28
N VAL A 75 6.69 -5.43 -11.07
CA VAL A 75 6.24 -4.24 -11.81
C VAL A 75 6.44 -4.43 -13.32
N LYS A 76 7.62 -4.88 -13.75
CA LYS A 76 7.92 -5.12 -15.17
C LYS A 76 6.96 -6.13 -15.79
N ARG A 77 6.74 -7.28 -15.14
CA ARG A 77 5.85 -8.34 -15.64
C ARG A 77 4.41 -7.87 -15.67
N PHE A 78 3.96 -7.19 -14.62
CA PHE A 78 2.61 -6.65 -14.56
C PHE A 78 2.34 -5.68 -15.70
N ARG A 79 3.25 -4.72 -15.95
CA ARG A 79 3.16 -3.79 -17.09
C ARG A 79 3.12 -4.53 -18.43
N SER A 80 3.93 -5.57 -18.60
CA SER A 80 3.97 -6.36 -19.83
C SER A 80 2.66 -7.12 -20.09
N MET A 81 1.95 -7.56 -19.05
CA MET A 81 0.72 -8.34 -19.20
C MET A 81 -0.54 -7.47 -19.28
N PHE A 82 -0.57 -6.38 -18.51
CA PHE A 82 -1.79 -5.59 -18.28
C PHE A 82 -1.71 -4.17 -18.86
N HIS A 83 -0.57 -3.76 -19.42
CA HIS A 83 -0.37 -2.46 -20.05
C HIS A 83 -0.73 -1.27 -19.15
N ARG A 84 -0.53 -1.40 -17.84
CA ARG A 84 -0.75 -0.36 -16.83
C ARG A 84 0.17 -0.56 -15.63
N GLU A 85 0.25 0.46 -14.79
CA GLU A 85 0.98 0.38 -13.52
C GLU A 85 0.23 -0.49 -12.50
N PRO A 86 0.94 -1.37 -11.75
CA PRO A 86 0.36 -2.03 -10.60
C PRO A 86 0.21 -1.06 -9.43
N ASN A 87 -0.78 -1.33 -8.59
CA ASN A 87 -0.95 -0.64 -7.32
C ASN A 87 -0.86 -1.60 -6.13
N THR A 88 -0.93 -1.05 -4.91
CA THR A 88 -0.97 -1.80 -3.66
C THR A 88 -1.94 -2.98 -3.68
N THR A 89 -3.17 -2.82 -4.20
CA THR A 89 -4.18 -3.89 -4.25
C THR A 89 -3.75 -5.05 -5.16
N ASN A 90 -3.08 -4.76 -6.29
CA ASN A 90 -2.52 -5.82 -7.12
C ASN A 90 -1.44 -6.62 -6.39
N MET A 91 -0.60 -5.95 -5.59
CA MET A 91 0.42 -6.62 -4.79
C MET A 91 -0.19 -7.46 -3.64
N HIS A 92 -1.31 -7.05 -3.04
CA HIS A 92 -2.05 -7.90 -2.08
C HIS A 92 -2.55 -9.18 -2.74
N GLY A 93 -3.11 -9.07 -3.95
CA GLY A 93 -3.53 -10.23 -4.75
C GLY A 93 -2.36 -11.16 -5.10
N TYR A 94 -1.23 -10.59 -5.51
CA TYR A 94 0.00 -11.36 -5.77
C TYR A 94 0.50 -12.05 -4.50
N THR A 95 0.60 -11.33 -3.38
CA THR A 95 1.14 -11.84 -2.12
C THR A 95 0.30 -12.97 -1.55
N SER A 96 -1.01 -12.79 -1.49
CA SER A 96 -1.94 -13.84 -1.02
C SER A 96 -1.90 -15.08 -1.92
N THR A 97 -1.84 -14.92 -3.25
CA THR A 97 -1.70 -16.04 -4.18
C THR A 97 -0.37 -16.78 -3.98
N ARG A 98 0.74 -16.05 -3.82
CA ARG A 98 2.05 -16.65 -3.55
C ARG A 98 2.08 -17.44 -2.25
N ALA A 99 1.42 -16.96 -1.20
CA ALA A 99 1.31 -17.67 0.07
C ALA A 99 0.60 -19.03 -0.10
N VAL A 100 -0.57 -19.04 -0.76
CA VAL A 100 -1.33 -20.27 -1.02
C VAL A 100 -0.56 -21.25 -1.89
N LEU A 101 0.04 -20.78 -2.99
CA LEU A 101 0.84 -21.63 -3.87
C LEU A 101 2.05 -22.25 -3.16
N THR A 102 2.73 -21.49 -2.31
CA THR A 102 3.87 -21.98 -1.53
C THR A 102 3.42 -23.03 -0.51
N ALA A 103 2.28 -22.82 0.16
CA ALA A 103 1.72 -23.81 1.07
C ALA A 103 1.34 -25.11 0.34
N MET A 104 0.72 -25.02 -0.84
CA MET A 104 0.43 -26.20 -1.66
C MET A 104 1.71 -26.95 -2.08
N GLN A 105 2.76 -26.23 -2.48
CA GLN A 105 4.06 -26.83 -2.81
C GLN A 105 4.68 -27.56 -1.62
N ASN A 106 4.63 -26.96 -0.43
CA ASN A 106 5.12 -27.59 0.81
C ASN A 106 4.36 -28.87 1.14
N VAL A 107 3.03 -28.89 1.00
CA VAL A 107 2.20 -30.09 1.18
C VAL A 107 2.65 -31.21 0.23
N LEU A 108 2.86 -30.88 -1.05
CA LEU A 108 3.34 -31.83 -2.05
C LEU A 108 4.76 -32.34 -1.75
N HIS A 109 5.67 -31.48 -1.32
CA HIS A 109 7.04 -31.87 -0.92
C HIS A 109 7.03 -32.84 0.26
N GLN A 110 6.08 -32.67 1.19
CA GLN A 110 5.85 -33.60 2.30
C GLN A 110 5.12 -34.89 1.89
N LYS A 111 4.81 -35.06 0.60
CA LYS A 111 4.06 -36.20 0.04
C LYS A 111 2.68 -36.39 0.69
N LYS A 112 2.06 -35.30 1.13
CA LYS A 112 0.70 -35.27 1.67
C LYS A 112 -0.30 -34.94 0.56
N PRO A 113 -1.56 -35.41 0.64
CA PRO A 113 -2.59 -35.04 -0.32
C PRO A 113 -2.94 -33.55 -0.20
N LEU A 114 -3.26 -32.90 -1.33
CA LEU A 114 -3.73 -31.51 -1.38
C LEU A 114 -5.17 -31.39 -0.85
N THR A 115 -5.31 -31.39 0.47
CA THR A 115 -6.59 -31.18 1.15
C THR A 115 -6.60 -29.83 1.86
N GLY A 116 -7.79 -29.27 2.08
CA GLY A 116 -7.96 -28.03 2.84
C GLY A 116 -7.23 -28.03 4.20
N PRO A 117 -7.36 -29.09 5.03
CA PRO A 117 -6.60 -29.19 6.28
C PRO A 117 -5.09 -29.16 6.12
N ASN A 118 -4.53 -29.87 5.12
CA ASN A 118 -3.09 -29.89 4.89
C ASN A 118 -2.56 -28.53 4.40
N ILE A 119 -3.32 -27.86 3.51
CA ILE A 119 -2.96 -26.52 3.02
C ILE A 119 -3.06 -25.50 4.16
N ARG A 120 -4.12 -25.55 4.98
CA ARG A 120 -4.27 -24.69 6.17
C ARG A 120 -3.09 -24.87 7.13
N GLN A 121 -2.71 -26.10 7.42
CA GLN A 121 -1.57 -26.38 8.30
C GLN A 121 -0.28 -25.79 7.72
N SER A 122 -0.03 -26.02 6.43
CA SER A 122 1.15 -25.46 5.78
C SER A 122 1.13 -23.93 5.68
N LEU A 123 -0.04 -23.30 5.58
CA LEU A 123 -0.18 -21.84 5.65
C LEU A 123 0.15 -21.32 7.05
N ALA A 124 -0.30 -22.01 8.10
CA ALA A 124 -0.03 -21.63 9.49
C ALA A 124 1.47 -21.71 9.84
N GLU A 125 2.21 -22.58 9.16
CA GLU A 125 3.67 -22.76 9.30
C GLU A 125 4.47 -21.94 8.28
N LEU A 126 3.81 -21.13 7.45
CA LEU A 126 4.45 -20.41 6.36
C LEU A 126 5.38 -19.31 6.88
N ASP A 127 6.54 -19.20 6.21
CA ASP A 127 7.47 -18.10 6.37
C ASP A 127 8.03 -17.72 4.99
N LEU A 128 7.46 -16.68 4.40
CA LEU A 128 7.71 -16.32 3.01
C LEU A 128 7.99 -14.82 2.86
N VAL A 129 9.23 -14.48 2.47
CA VAL A 129 9.60 -13.09 2.17
C VAL A 129 9.14 -12.69 0.78
N LEU A 130 8.33 -11.64 0.69
CA LEU A 130 7.79 -11.08 -0.54
C LEU A 130 7.97 -9.56 -0.59
N PRO A 131 7.79 -8.94 -1.77
CA PRO A 131 7.87 -7.49 -1.92
C PRO A 131 7.03 -6.68 -0.95
N MET A 132 5.82 -7.14 -0.60
CA MET A 132 4.96 -6.41 0.33
C MET A 132 5.35 -6.60 1.79
N GLU A 133 5.71 -7.83 2.16
CA GLU A 133 5.90 -8.23 3.55
C GLU A 133 6.64 -9.57 3.66
N ARG A 134 6.99 -9.95 4.89
CA ARG A 134 7.28 -11.34 5.24
C ARG A 134 5.99 -12.00 5.73
N VAL A 135 5.40 -12.86 4.91
CA VAL A 135 4.17 -13.57 5.26
C VAL A 135 4.49 -14.66 6.27
N ALA A 136 4.06 -14.43 7.51
CA ALA A 136 4.07 -15.39 8.61
C ALA A 136 2.93 -15.06 9.57
N PHE A 137 2.33 -16.08 10.18
CA PHE A 137 1.15 -15.92 11.03
C PHE A 137 1.43 -16.29 12.48
N ASP A 138 0.80 -15.59 13.42
CA ASP A 138 0.81 -15.97 14.82
C ASP A 138 -0.14 -17.15 15.11
N LYS A 139 -0.25 -17.54 16.39
CA LYS A 139 -1.13 -18.65 16.80
C LYS A 139 -2.63 -18.37 16.60
N HIS A 140 -3.02 -17.10 16.45
CA HIS A 140 -4.38 -16.66 16.19
C HIS A 140 -4.68 -16.59 14.69
N GLY A 141 -3.63 -16.62 13.86
CA GLY A 141 -3.74 -16.47 12.41
C GLY A 141 -3.49 -15.04 11.95
N ASP A 142 -3.03 -14.14 12.83
CA ASP A 142 -2.76 -12.76 12.49
C ASP A 142 -1.38 -12.62 11.82
N PRO A 143 -1.23 -11.79 10.76
CA PRO A 143 0.06 -11.52 10.14
C PRO A 143 1.05 -10.88 11.13
N ARG A 144 2.23 -11.49 11.30
CA ARG A 144 3.25 -11.01 12.26
C ARG A 144 4.03 -9.80 11.77
N HIS A 145 4.17 -9.64 10.46
CA HIS A 145 5.10 -8.69 9.85
C HIS A 145 4.42 -7.75 8.86
N TYR A 146 3.08 -7.77 8.79
CA TYR A 146 2.35 -6.86 7.93
C TYR A 146 2.46 -5.44 8.48
N GLN A 147 3.16 -4.57 7.76
CA GLN A 147 3.45 -3.21 8.17
C GLN A 147 3.02 -2.23 7.08
N HIS A 148 2.53 -1.08 7.53
CA HIS A 148 2.21 0.04 6.65
C HIS A 148 3.19 1.17 6.89
N LEU A 149 3.55 1.84 5.80
CA LEU A 149 4.30 3.07 5.81
C LEU A 149 3.33 4.23 5.68
N VAL A 150 3.63 5.37 6.30
CA VAL A 150 2.91 6.61 6.02
C VAL A 150 3.57 7.25 4.82
N VAL A 151 2.76 7.53 3.80
CA VAL A 151 3.18 8.22 2.59
C VAL A 151 2.51 9.58 2.50
N GLN A 152 3.22 10.52 1.89
CA GLN A 152 2.66 11.82 1.49
C GLN A 152 2.84 11.99 -0.01
N ILE A 153 1.83 12.54 -0.68
CA ILE A 153 1.97 12.95 -2.08
C ILE A 153 2.83 14.22 -2.11
N GLN A 154 3.98 14.14 -2.76
CA GLN A 154 4.90 15.26 -2.96
C GLN A 154 5.42 15.22 -4.40
N LYS A 155 5.30 16.34 -5.12
CA LYS A 155 5.78 16.48 -6.51
C LYS A 155 5.19 15.38 -7.42
N GLY A 156 3.90 15.08 -7.26
CA GLY A 156 3.15 14.15 -8.08
C GLY A 156 3.44 12.67 -7.82
N LYS A 157 4.09 12.32 -6.70
CA LYS A 157 4.40 10.93 -6.34
C LYS A 157 4.30 10.68 -4.84
N PHE A 158 4.17 9.41 -4.47
CA PHE A 158 4.21 9.01 -3.06
C PHE A 158 5.64 9.01 -2.53
N GLU A 159 5.90 9.82 -1.50
CA GLU A 159 7.10 9.78 -0.69
C GLU A 159 6.80 9.13 0.66
N VAL A 160 7.67 8.24 1.13
CA VAL A 160 7.57 7.68 2.48
C VAL A 160 8.04 8.73 3.47
N VAL A 161 7.18 9.08 4.43
CA VAL A 161 7.47 10.10 5.45
C VAL A 161 7.56 9.51 6.86
N TYR A 162 7.08 8.29 7.06
CA TYR A 162 7.24 7.54 8.31
C TYR A 162 7.19 6.02 8.05
N PRO A 163 7.97 5.20 8.78
CA PRO A 163 8.89 5.59 9.85
C PRO A 163 10.22 6.20 9.33
N PRO A 164 10.98 6.93 10.18
CA PRO A 164 12.17 7.67 9.75
C PRO A 164 13.21 6.80 9.03
N GLU A 165 13.43 5.57 9.50
CA GLU A 165 14.37 4.62 8.92
C GLU A 165 13.99 4.12 7.52
N ARG A 166 12.74 4.36 7.11
CA ARG A 166 12.21 4.06 5.78
C ARG A 166 11.90 5.32 4.96
N SER A 167 12.12 6.50 5.52
CA SER A 167 11.69 7.76 4.91
C SER A 167 12.50 8.11 3.66
N THR A 168 11.80 8.60 2.63
CA THR A 168 12.37 9.12 1.39
C THR A 168 12.26 10.63 1.29
N ALA A 169 11.37 11.24 2.10
CA ALA A 169 11.27 12.68 2.27
C ALA A 169 10.77 13.04 3.69
N SER A 170 10.93 14.29 4.08
CA SER A 170 10.28 14.82 5.28
C SER A 170 8.81 15.14 5.00
N ALA A 171 7.95 14.92 5.99
CA ALA A 171 6.55 15.32 5.93
C ALA A 171 6.40 16.86 5.80
N ILE A 172 5.55 17.30 4.89
CA ILE A 172 5.17 18.72 4.75
C ILE A 172 3.94 18.97 5.63
N TYR A 173 4.15 19.69 6.74
CA TYR A 173 3.11 20.09 7.68
C TYR A 173 3.39 21.52 8.19
N PRO A 174 2.38 22.41 8.27
CA PRO A 174 1.01 22.20 7.80
C PRO A 174 0.93 22.14 6.26
N MET A 175 -0.05 21.43 5.72
CA MET A 175 -0.34 21.50 4.28
C MET A 175 -0.76 22.94 3.89
N PRO A 176 -0.26 23.46 2.75
CA PRO A 176 -0.72 24.73 2.21
C PRO A 176 -2.24 24.75 2.01
N ARG A 177 -2.83 25.94 2.12
CA ARG A 177 -4.24 26.17 1.81
C ARG A 177 -4.52 25.81 0.36
N TRP A 178 -5.76 25.42 0.04
CA TRP A 178 -6.17 25.07 -1.32
C TRP A 178 -5.81 26.13 -2.36
N SER A 179 -5.97 27.42 -2.03
CA SER A 179 -5.63 28.55 -2.91
C SER A 179 -4.13 28.77 -3.12
N GLN A 180 -3.27 28.05 -2.41
CA GLN A 180 -1.81 28.15 -2.47
C GLN A 180 -1.17 26.93 -3.13
N ARG A 181 -1.97 25.91 -3.48
CA ARG A 181 -1.48 24.72 -4.21
C ARG A 181 -1.36 25.08 -5.69
N LYS A 182 -0.30 24.58 -6.32
CA LYS A 182 0.09 24.80 -7.71
C LYS A 182 0.53 23.49 -8.31
#